data_AF-A0A377XR80-F1
#
_entry.id   AF-A0A377XR80-F1
#
_cell.length_a   1.000
_cell.length_b   1.000
_cell.length_c   1.000
_cell.angle_alpha   90.00
_cell.angle_beta   90.00
_cell.angle_gamma   90.00
#
_symmetry.space_group_name_H-M   'P 1'
#
loop_
_entity.id
_entity.type
_entity.pdbx_description
1 polymer ?
#
loop_
_entity_poly.entity_id
_entity_poly.type
_entity_poly.pdbx_seq_one_letter_code
_entity_poly.pdbx_strand_id
1 'polypeptide(L)' 'MGASAVAMTPHVAAVTRPMEAITYIAETISRLERGEPVSGQVDRQRGY' A
#
# COMPACT_ATOMS: atom_id res chain seq x y z
N MET A 1 -10.50 18.90 -32.21
CA MET A 1 -9.79 17.60 -32.16
C MET A 1 -9.64 17.20 -30.70
N GLY A 2 -10.60 16.44 -30.17
CA GLY A 2 -10.52 15.86 -28.83
C GLY A 2 -9.89 14.47 -28.90
N ALA A 3 -9.17 14.05 -27.86
CA ALA A 3 -8.50 12.75 -27.83
C ALA A 3 -9.54 11.61 -27.89
N SER A 4 -9.64 10.94 -29.03
CA SER A 4 -10.69 9.94 -29.33
C SER A 4 -10.53 8.58 -28.63
N ALA A 5 -9.74 8.44 -27.56
CA ALA A 5 -9.75 7.24 -26.70
C ALA A 5 -8.98 7.44 -25.37
N VAL A 6 -9.31 8.45 -24.56
CA VAL A 6 -8.69 8.61 -23.22
C VAL A 6 -9.76 8.44 -22.14
N ALA A 7 -9.54 7.46 -21.25
CA ALA A 7 -10.31 7.28 -20.02
C ALA A 7 -9.49 7.78 -18.83
N MET A 8 -10.05 8.71 -18.05
CA MET A 8 -9.42 9.27 -16.86
C MET A 8 -10.25 8.95 -15.61
N THR A 9 -9.59 8.51 -14.54
CA THR A 9 -10.20 8.32 -13.23
C THR A 9 -9.54 9.27 -12.22
N PRO A 10 -10.29 9.86 -11.25
CA PRO A 10 -9.76 10.83 -10.30
C PRO A 10 -8.93 10.19 -9.18
N HIS A 11 -7.85 9.49 -9.52
CA HIS A 11 -6.95 8.79 -8.59
C HIS A 11 -7.68 7.80 -7.65
N VAL A 12 -8.66 7.06 -8.18
CA VAL A 12 -9.46 6.08 -7.44
C VAL A 12 -9.26 4.65 -7.92
N ALA A 13 -8.16 4.37 -8.64
CA ALA A 13 -7.87 3.04 -9.17
C ALA A 13 -7.70 2.00 -8.05
N ALA A 14 -7.10 2.40 -6.93
CA ALA A 14 -7.02 1.62 -5.70
C ALA A 14 -7.02 2.59 -4.51
N VAL A 15 -7.94 2.39 -3.57
CA VAL A 15 -7.99 3.16 -2.33
C VAL A 15 -7.65 2.26 -1.16
N THR A 16 -6.97 2.80 -0.16
CA THR A 16 -6.71 2.07 1.08
C THR A 16 -8.02 1.70 1.75
N ARG A 17 -8.21 0.42 2.05
CA ARG A 17 -9.36 -0.08 2.79
C ARG A 17 -9.04 -0.06 4.28
N PRO A 18 -9.73 0.76 5.10
CA PRO A 18 -9.32 0.98 6.49
C PRO A 18 -9.22 -0.31 7.31
N MET A 19 -10.18 -1.21 7.18
CA MET A 19 -10.18 -2.46 7.95
C MET A 19 -9.03 -3.38 7.57
N GLU A 20 -8.73 -3.52 6.28
CA GLU A 20 -7.60 -4.32 5.81
C GLU A 20 -6.25 -3.72 6.25
N ALA A 21 -6.13 -2.38 6.19
CA ALA A 21 -4.93 -1.67 6.65
C ALA A 21 -4.71 -1.83 8.16
N ILE A 22 -5.76 -1.74 8.97
CA ILE A 22 -5.69 -1.95 10.43
C ILE A 22 -5.21 -3.37 10.72
N THR A 23 -5.78 -4.38 10.06
CA THR A 23 -5.35 -5.78 10.20
C THR A 23 -3.88 -5.93 9.85
N TYR A 24 -3.45 -5.43 8.69
CA TYR A 24 -2.05 -5.51 8.24
C TYR A 24 -1.08 -4.85 9.23
N ILE A 25 -1.41 -3.66 9.72
CA ILE A 25 -0.55 -2.92 10.67
C ILE A 25 -0.46 -3.68 12.00
N ALA A 26 -1.58 -4.12 12.56
CA ALA A 26 -1.61 -4.85 13.82
C ALA A 26 -0.80 -6.15 13.75
N GLU A 27 -0.98 -6.93 12.68
CA GLU A 27 -0.20 -8.16 12.45
C GLU A 27 1.29 -7.86 12.31
N THR A 28 1.66 -6.82 11.55
CA THR A 28 3.07 -6.43 11.36
C THR A 28 3.72 -6.05 12.69
N ILE A 29 3.04 -5.25 13.53
CA ILE A 29 3.54 -4.88 14.86
C ILE A 29 3.74 -6.12 15.72
N SER A 30 2.73 -6.99 15.82
CA SER A 30 2.84 -8.20 16.66
C SER A 30 3.96 -9.14 16.22
N ARG A 31 4.25 -9.23 14.91
CA ARG A 31 5.39 -10.01 14.40
C ARG A 31 6.73 -9.38 14.78
N LEU A 32 6.85 -8.06 14.62
CA LEU A 32 8.04 -7.32 15.03
C LEU A 32 8.34 -7.49 16.53
N GLU A 33 7.31 -7.41 17.38
CA GLU A 33 7.44 -7.60 18.83
C GLU A 33 7.94 -9.01 19.21
N ARG A 34 7.62 -10.02 18.39
CA ARG A 34 8.11 -11.40 18.55
C ARG A 34 9.46 -11.65 17.87
N GLY A 35 10.06 -10.65 17.23
CA GLY A 35 11.30 -10.81 16.47
C GLY A 35 11.15 -11.63 15.19
N GLU A 36 9.92 -11.77 14.68
CA GLU A 36 9.66 -12.49 13.44
C GLU A 36 9.99 -11.61 12.21
N PRO A 37 10.44 -12.22 11.10
CA PRO A 37 10.65 -11.47 9.87
C PRO A 37 9.33 -10.87 9.38
N VAL A 38 9.36 -9.70 8.75
CA VAL A 38 8.20 -9.03 8.15
C VAL A 38 8.45 -8.63 6.70
N SER A 39 7.38 -8.27 5.98
CA SER A 39 7.41 -7.80 4.59
C SER A 39 6.92 -6.35 4.49
N GLY A 40 7.05 -5.74 3.31
CA GLY A 40 6.53 -4.39 3.04
C GLY A 40 7.38 -3.26 3.63
N GLN A 41 8.63 -3.55 4.01
CA GLN A 41 9.58 -2.53 4.45
C GLN A 41 10.17 -1.80 3.24
N VAL A 42 10.07 -0.47 3.24
CA VAL A 42 10.65 0.42 2.23
C VAL A 42 12.18 0.40 2.34
N ASP A 43 12.87 0.26 1.21
CA ASP A 43 14.31 0.48 1.12
C ASP A 43 14.57 1.95 0.79
N ARG A 44 15.08 2.70 1.78
CA ARG A 44 15.32 4.15 1.66
C ARG A 44 16.41 4.50 0.64
N GLN A 45 17.35 3.60 0.36
CA GLN A 45 18.38 3.85 -0.66
C GLN A 45 17.81 3.65 -2.07
N ARG A 46 16.89 2.70 -2.23
CA ARG A 46 16.19 2.46 -3.50
C ARG A 46 15.06 3.44 -3.76
N GLY A 47 14.45 3.99 -2.70
CA GLY A 47 13.36 4.96 -2.77
C GLY A 47 11.95 4.35 -2.89
N TYR A 48 11.80 3.04 -2.68
CA TYR A 48 10.53 2.31 -2.66
C TYR A 48 10.58 1.10 -1.72
#